data_AF-A0A7T8LJ03-F1
#
_entry.id   AF-A0A7T8LJ03-F1
#
_cell.length_a   1.000
_cell.length_b   1.000
_cell.length_c   1.000
_cell.angle_alpha   90.00
_cell.angle_beta   90.00
_cell.angle_gamma   90.00
#
_symmetry.space_group_name_H-M   'P 1'
#
loop_
_entity.id
_entity.type
_entity.pdbx_description
1 polymer ?
#
loop_
_entity_poly.entity_id
_entity_poly.type
_entity_poly.pdbx_seq_one_letter_code
_entity_poly.pdbx_strand_id
1 'polypeptide(L)'
;MQQINFYRQRVAINVLAKDIANAKAIYEAAEGHAVIGVLSAQFATVEEGVPEVKRWMAEVPSISVGLGAGDPAQYYKAAMIAAHTHPAHVNQTFTGCGFAAGALAATGGEQTHINALVSPTGTPGEVLISTGVSSSQGTPARVSCDAAVRMMLDMGAHAAKFFPMGGEKSLPELYALATTAARHGMTLIEPTGGISLDNFGIILQTCLEAGVPRVMPHVYSSIIDPQTGNTRPEDVIRLMEIVKALV
;
A
#
# COMPACT_ATOMS: atom_id res chain seq x y z
N MET A 1 18.05 -5.64 -7.22
CA MET A 1 17.39 -5.96 -5.94
C MET A 1 16.15 -5.08 -5.85
N GLN A 2 14.99 -5.64 -5.49
CA GLN A 2 13.76 -4.87 -5.38
C GLN A 2 13.76 -4.02 -4.12
N GLN A 3 13.42 -2.75 -4.22
CA GLN A 3 13.40 -1.83 -3.09
C GLN A 3 12.49 -0.63 -3.35
N ILE A 4 11.91 -0.07 -2.29
CA ILE A 4 11.17 1.18 -2.38
C ILE A 4 12.15 2.35 -2.27
N ASN A 5 12.17 3.22 -3.28
CA ASN A 5 12.98 4.44 -3.27
C ASN A 5 12.13 5.64 -2.82
N PHE A 6 12.20 6.00 -1.54
CA PHE A 6 11.47 7.16 -1.00
C PHE A 6 12.18 8.48 -1.34
N TYR A 7 11.48 9.43 -1.96
CA TYR A 7 11.93 10.80 -2.16
C TYR A 7 12.32 11.42 -0.81
N ARG A 8 13.58 11.88 -0.71
CA ARG A 8 14.21 12.39 0.51
C ARG A 8 14.03 11.47 1.73
N GLN A 9 13.94 10.15 1.52
CA GLN A 9 13.67 9.14 2.55
C GLN A 9 12.30 9.27 3.23
N ARG A 10 11.35 10.03 2.64
CA ARG A 10 10.04 10.33 3.22
C ARG A 10 8.86 9.79 2.41
N VAL A 11 8.81 10.00 1.10
CA VAL A 11 7.59 9.73 0.32
C VAL A 11 7.86 8.92 -0.94
N ALA A 12 7.06 7.89 -1.18
CA ALA A 12 6.95 7.22 -2.47
C ALA A 12 5.47 7.09 -2.80
N ILE A 13 5.08 7.09 -4.08
CA ILE A 13 3.68 6.85 -4.46
C ILE A 13 3.47 5.36 -4.78
N ASN A 14 2.28 4.83 -4.52
CA ASN A 14 1.90 3.50 -4.99
C ASN A 14 0.75 3.63 -6.01
N VAL A 15 0.98 3.12 -7.21
CA VAL A 15 0.07 3.28 -8.35
C VAL A 15 -0.01 1.96 -9.13
N LEU A 16 -1.12 1.74 -9.84
CA LEU A 16 -1.26 0.57 -10.70
C LEU A 16 -0.64 0.85 -12.07
N ALA A 17 -0.24 -0.18 -12.79
CA ALA A 17 0.05 -0.08 -14.21
C ALA A 17 -0.73 -1.16 -14.97
N LYS A 18 -1.12 -0.85 -16.20
CA LYS A 18 -1.79 -1.82 -17.08
C LYS A 18 -0.86 -2.94 -17.51
N ASP A 19 0.35 -2.59 -17.90
CA ASP A 19 1.37 -3.46 -18.44
C ASP A 19 2.78 -2.92 -18.14
N ILE A 20 3.82 -3.66 -18.53
CA ILE A 20 5.22 -3.31 -18.29
C ILE A 20 5.61 -1.98 -18.97
N ALA A 21 5.08 -1.68 -20.16
CA ALA A 21 5.40 -0.44 -20.85
C ALA A 21 4.86 0.76 -20.06
N ASN A 22 3.62 0.66 -19.57
CA ASN A 22 3.05 1.65 -18.68
C ASN A 22 3.81 1.73 -17.35
N ALA A 23 4.21 0.60 -16.78
CA ALA A 23 5.00 0.55 -15.54
C ALA A 23 6.34 1.31 -15.64
N LYS A 24 7.06 1.15 -16.75
CA LYS A 24 8.31 1.87 -17.02
C LYS A 24 8.09 3.38 -17.15
N ALA A 25 7.07 3.78 -17.91
CA ALA A 25 6.70 5.19 -18.08
C ALA A 25 6.31 5.85 -16.75
N ILE A 26 5.57 5.15 -15.91
CA ILE A 26 5.22 5.62 -14.56
C ILE A 26 6.46 5.76 -13.68
N TYR A 27 7.34 4.75 -13.69
CA TYR A 27 8.53 4.76 -12.84
C TYR A 27 9.49 5.90 -13.23
N GLU A 28 9.63 6.18 -14.53
CA GLU A 28 10.35 7.33 -15.06
C GLU A 28 9.68 8.66 -14.65
N ALA A 29 8.37 8.80 -14.86
CA ALA A 29 7.59 9.97 -14.46
C ALA A 29 7.65 10.26 -12.95
N ALA A 30 7.80 9.21 -12.13
CA ALA A 30 7.96 9.32 -10.69
C ALA A 30 9.39 9.63 -10.25
N GLU A 31 10.34 9.77 -11.18
CA GLU A 31 11.79 9.89 -10.91
C GLU A 31 12.30 8.73 -10.02
N GLY A 32 11.73 7.55 -10.21
CA GLY A 32 12.01 6.34 -9.45
C GLY A 32 11.35 6.27 -8.07
N HIS A 33 10.55 7.26 -7.68
CA HIS A 33 9.89 7.33 -6.38
C HIS A 33 8.46 6.75 -6.37
N ALA A 34 8.28 5.64 -7.10
CA ALA A 34 7.03 4.90 -7.15
C ALA A 34 7.21 3.41 -6.83
N VAL A 35 6.12 2.80 -6.36
CA VAL A 35 5.96 1.35 -6.26
C VAL A 35 4.80 0.94 -7.17
N ILE A 36 5.07 0.02 -8.10
CA ILE A 36 4.11 -0.34 -9.15
C ILE A 36 3.31 -1.57 -8.74
N GLY A 37 1.99 -1.41 -8.64
CA GLY A 37 1.07 -2.46 -8.24
C GLY A 37 0.83 -3.49 -9.33
N VAL A 38 1.07 -4.77 -9.00
CA VAL A 38 0.67 -5.94 -9.81
C VAL A 38 -0.34 -6.74 -8.98
N LEU A 39 -1.56 -6.90 -9.48
CA LEU A 39 -2.68 -7.44 -8.69
C LEU A 39 -2.71 -8.97 -8.77
N SER A 40 -2.70 -9.65 -7.62
CA SER A 40 -2.85 -11.10 -7.56
C SER A 40 -4.22 -11.59 -8.05
N ALA A 41 -5.25 -10.74 -7.95
CA ALA A 41 -6.60 -11.05 -8.45
C ALA A 41 -6.65 -11.37 -9.95
N GLN A 42 -5.66 -10.95 -10.75
CA GLN A 42 -5.63 -11.23 -12.19
C GLN A 42 -5.12 -12.64 -12.54
N PHE A 43 -4.59 -13.37 -11.56
CA PHE A 43 -4.06 -14.73 -11.74
C PHE A 43 -5.03 -15.75 -11.14
N ALA A 44 -5.20 -16.91 -11.76
CA ALA A 44 -6.00 -17.98 -11.15
C ALA A 44 -5.24 -18.63 -9.98
N THR A 45 -3.93 -18.77 -10.11
CA THR A 45 -3.06 -19.51 -9.18
C THR A 45 -1.81 -18.73 -8.79
N VAL A 46 -1.07 -19.23 -7.79
CA VAL A 46 0.24 -18.67 -7.41
C VAL A 46 1.27 -18.97 -8.50
N GLU A 47 1.19 -20.17 -9.08
CA GLU A 47 2.08 -20.69 -10.11
C GLU A 47 2.03 -19.84 -11.40
N GLU A 48 0.86 -19.27 -11.72
CA GLU A 48 0.71 -18.29 -12.80
C GLU A 48 1.26 -16.91 -12.42
N GLY A 49 1.03 -16.46 -11.18
CA GLY A 49 1.41 -15.12 -10.74
C GLY A 49 2.91 -14.93 -10.54
N VAL A 50 3.63 -15.95 -10.08
CA VAL A 50 5.08 -15.88 -9.83
C VAL A 50 5.91 -15.54 -11.08
N PRO A 51 5.79 -16.25 -12.23
CA PRO A 51 6.55 -15.90 -13.43
C PRO A 51 6.18 -14.52 -13.96
N GLU A 52 4.91 -14.11 -13.87
CA GLU A 52 4.50 -12.78 -14.31
C GLU A 52 5.10 -11.69 -13.43
N VAL A 53 5.03 -11.79 -12.10
CA VAL A 53 5.66 -10.81 -11.21
C VAL A 53 7.17 -10.74 -11.42
N LYS A 54 7.85 -11.87 -11.66
CA LYS A 54 9.29 -11.89 -12.03
C LYS A 54 9.56 -11.13 -13.33
N ARG A 55 8.68 -11.28 -14.33
CA ARG A 55 8.78 -10.56 -15.61
C ARG A 55 8.71 -9.05 -15.41
N TRP A 56 7.84 -8.57 -14.52
CA TRP A 56 7.74 -7.16 -14.16
C TRP A 56 8.95 -6.67 -13.37
N MET A 57 9.42 -7.46 -12.39
CA MET A 57 10.58 -7.14 -11.57
C MET A 57 11.89 -7.04 -12.34
N ALA A 58 11.99 -7.71 -13.50
CA ALA A 58 13.15 -7.59 -14.39
C ALA A 58 13.23 -6.20 -15.06
N GLU A 59 12.10 -5.50 -15.17
CA GLU A 59 11.97 -4.26 -15.92
C GLU A 59 11.78 -3.03 -15.01
N VAL A 60 11.27 -3.23 -13.79
CA VAL A 60 10.98 -2.16 -12.83
C VAL A 60 11.52 -2.56 -11.44
N PRO A 61 12.29 -1.68 -10.77
CA PRO A 61 13.01 -2.04 -9.54
C PRO A 61 12.15 -1.99 -8.27
N SER A 62 10.87 -1.63 -8.38
CA SER A 62 9.97 -1.39 -7.25
C SER A 62 8.56 -1.89 -7.57
N ILE A 63 8.32 -3.18 -7.31
CA ILE A 63 7.03 -3.84 -7.49
C ILE A 63 6.29 -4.00 -6.15
N SER A 64 4.98 -3.78 -6.19
CA SER A 64 4.03 -4.01 -5.11
C SER A 64 3.06 -5.12 -5.50
N VAL A 65 3.14 -6.29 -4.88
CA VAL A 65 2.12 -7.33 -5.08
C VAL A 65 0.86 -6.91 -4.33
N GLY A 66 -0.23 -6.70 -5.07
CA GLY A 66 -1.50 -6.18 -4.57
C GLY A 66 -2.59 -7.24 -4.50
N LEU A 67 -3.55 -7.10 -3.59
CA LEU A 67 -4.72 -7.99 -3.53
C LEU A 67 -5.64 -7.79 -4.75
N GLY A 68 -5.98 -6.53 -5.03
CA GLY A 68 -7.08 -6.12 -5.93
C GLY A 68 -8.24 -5.57 -5.11
N ALA A 69 -8.39 -4.24 -5.08
CA ALA A 69 -9.41 -3.52 -4.29
C ALA A 69 -9.48 -3.88 -2.78
N GLY A 70 -8.43 -4.46 -2.22
CA GLY A 70 -8.43 -4.94 -0.82
C GLY A 70 -9.20 -6.24 -0.60
N ASP A 71 -9.49 -7.01 -1.65
CA ASP A 71 -10.20 -8.29 -1.55
C ASP A 71 -9.47 -9.27 -0.63
N PRO A 72 -10.05 -9.65 0.52
CA PRO A 72 -9.41 -10.54 1.46
C PRO A 72 -9.21 -11.95 0.91
N ALA A 73 -9.99 -12.40 -0.08
CA ALA A 73 -9.83 -13.73 -0.66
C ALA A 73 -8.47 -13.92 -1.34
N GLN A 74 -7.81 -12.82 -1.72
CA GLN A 74 -6.52 -12.83 -2.39
C GLN A 74 -5.31 -12.88 -1.44
N TYR A 75 -5.52 -12.81 -0.11
CA TYR A 75 -4.44 -12.69 0.87
C TYR A 75 -3.36 -13.75 0.70
N TYR A 76 -3.77 -15.03 0.57
CA TYR A 76 -2.88 -16.17 0.40
C TYR A 76 -2.07 -16.04 -0.90
N LYS A 77 -2.74 -15.71 -2.00
CA LYS A 77 -2.12 -15.63 -3.32
C LYS A 77 -1.08 -14.50 -3.36
N ALA A 78 -1.42 -13.31 -2.85
CA ALA A 78 -0.49 -12.19 -2.78
C ALA A 78 0.73 -12.51 -1.89
N ALA A 79 0.52 -13.12 -0.72
CA ALA A 79 1.60 -13.49 0.19
C ALA A 79 2.54 -14.55 -0.43
N MET A 80 1.97 -15.60 -1.04
CA MET A 80 2.78 -16.67 -1.64
C MET A 80 3.49 -16.21 -2.91
N ILE A 81 2.88 -15.36 -3.75
CA ILE A 81 3.59 -14.74 -4.87
C ILE A 81 4.76 -13.90 -4.35
N ALA A 82 4.55 -13.10 -3.31
CA ALA A 82 5.61 -12.29 -2.71
C ALA A 82 6.74 -13.16 -2.12
N ALA A 83 6.43 -14.26 -1.43
CA ALA A 83 7.41 -15.18 -0.88
C ALA A 83 8.30 -15.84 -1.97
N HIS A 84 7.79 -16.05 -3.18
CA HIS A 84 8.58 -16.64 -4.27
C HIS A 84 9.32 -15.62 -5.15
N THR A 85 9.02 -14.32 -4.98
CA THR A 85 9.53 -13.26 -5.86
C THR A 85 10.33 -12.20 -5.12
N HIS A 86 10.10 -12.00 -3.83
CA HIS A 86 10.72 -10.97 -2.99
C HIS A 86 10.58 -9.56 -3.58
N PRO A 87 9.34 -9.09 -3.79
CA PRO A 87 9.08 -7.76 -4.35
C PRO A 87 9.46 -6.66 -3.34
N ALA A 88 9.44 -5.40 -3.76
CA ALA A 88 9.71 -4.28 -2.85
C ALA A 88 8.62 -4.15 -1.78
N HIS A 89 7.38 -4.52 -2.12
CA HIS A 89 6.21 -4.37 -1.28
C HIS A 89 5.17 -5.47 -1.52
N VAL A 90 4.40 -5.82 -0.49
CA VAL A 90 3.21 -6.66 -0.58
C VAL A 90 2.06 -6.07 0.24
N ASN A 91 0.87 -6.06 -0.37
CA ASN A 91 -0.36 -5.64 0.30
C ASN A 91 -1.00 -6.83 1.01
N GLN A 92 -1.45 -6.63 2.24
CA GLN A 92 -2.17 -7.63 3.02
C GLN A 92 -3.34 -7.06 3.81
N THR A 93 -4.27 -7.94 4.13
CA THR A 93 -5.30 -7.68 5.13
C THR A 93 -4.67 -7.66 6.52
N PHE A 94 -5.40 -7.16 7.53
CA PHE A 94 -4.91 -7.18 8.91
C PHE A 94 -4.53 -8.60 9.35
N THR A 95 -5.39 -9.59 9.11
CA THR A 95 -5.11 -10.99 9.49
C THR A 95 -4.13 -11.69 8.55
N GLY A 96 -3.91 -11.15 7.34
CA GLY A 96 -3.01 -11.72 6.33
C GLY A 96 -1.56 -11.28 6.46
N CYS A 97 -1.29 -10.15 7.11
CA CYS A 97 0.08 -9.60 7.20
C CYS A 97 1.04 -10.54 7.95
N GLY A 98 0.60 -11.18 9.04
CA GLY A 98 1.40 -12.17 9.77
C GLY A 98 1.72 -13.41 8.94
N PHE A 99 0.77 -13.86 8.11
CA PHE A 99 1.01 -14.96 7.18
C PHE A 99 2.08 -14.58 6.14
N ALA A 100 1.97 -13.38 5.56
CA ALA A 100 2.98 -12.89 4.61
C ALA A 100 4.36 -12.74 5.25
N ALA A 101 4.45 -12.21 6.47
CA ALA A 101 5.70 -12.08 7.21
C ALA A 101 6.39 -13.44 7.41
N GLY A 102 5.64 -14.44 7.87
CA GLY A 102 6.16 -15.81 8.03
C GLY A 102 6.60 -16.45 6.71
N ALA A 103 5.81 -16.29 5.64
CA ALA A 103 6.13 -16.84 4.32
C ALA A 103 7.38 -16.19 3.69
N LEU A 104 7.53 -14.88 3.83
CA LEU A 104 8.72 -14.15 3.39
C LEU A 104 9.96 -14.56 4.19
N ALA A 105 9.86 -14.67 5.51
CA ALA A 105 10.97 -15.14 6.35
C ALA A 105 11.41 -16.57 5.98
N ALA A 106 10.47 -17.47 5.71
CA ALA A 106 10.77 -18.85 5.30
C ALA A 106 11.53 -18.95 3.96
N THR A 107 11.53 -17.87 3.16
CA THR A 107 12.11 -17.85 1.80
C THR A 107 13.25 -16.84 1.66
N GLY A 108 13.64 -16.12 2.72
CA GLY A 108 14.69 -15.10 2.70
C GLY A 108 14.26 -13.75 2.12
N GLY A 109 12.95 -13.46 2.11
CA GLY A 109 12.33 -12.26 1.57
C GLY A 109 12.06 -11.16 2.59
N GLU A 110 12.76 -11.12 3.73
CA GLU A 110 12.47 -10.22 4.86
C GLU A 110 12.63 -8.72 4.53
N GLN A 111 13.25 -8.38 3.40
CA GLN A 111 13.37 -7.00 2.91
C GLN A 111 12.08 -6.47 2.25
N THR A 112 11.13 -7.34 1.91
CA THR A 112 9.84 -6.93 1.34
C THR A 112 9.01 -6.20 2.40
N HIS A 113 8.60 -4.96 2.10
CA HIS A 113 7.69 -4.22 2.98
C HIS A 113 6.29 -4.82 2.96
N ILE A 114 5.68 -4.97 4.14
CA ILE A 114 4.35 -5.56 4.32
C ILE A 114 3.44 -4.51 4.95
N ASN A 115 2.31 -4.20 4.32
CA ASN A 115 1.27 -3.42 4.95
C ASN A 115 0.21 -4.30 5.63
N ALA A 116 -0.59 -3.70 6.49
CA ALA A 116 -1.76 -4.32 7.08
C ALA A 116 -2.99 -3.40 6.92
N LEU A 117 -4.02 -3.91 6.24
CA LEU A 117 -5.24 -3.16 5.96
C LEU A 117 -6.11 -2.99 7.20
N VAL A 118 -6.35 -1.74 7.58
CA VAL A 118 -7.35 -1.31 8.56
C VAL A 118 -8.30 -0.29 7.94
N SER A 119 -9.53 -0.22 8.44
CA SER A 119 -10.57 0.66 7.85
C SER A 119 -11.05 1.74 8.82
N PRO A 120 -11.51 2.90 8.31
CA PRO A 120 -12.18 3.91 9.13
C PRO A 120 -13.43 3.35 9.79
N THR A 121 -13.84 3.97 10.89
CA THR A 121 -15.00 3.57 11.68
C THR A 121 -16.02 4.70 11.88
N GLY A 122 -15.63 5.91 11.49
CA GLY A 122 -16.32 7.18 11.76
C GLY A 122 -15.87 7.83 13.08
N THR A 123 -14.87 7.28 13.78
CA THR A 123 -14.41 7.78 15.09
C THR A 123 -12.88 7.90 15.12
N PRO A 124 -12.32 9.12 15.18
CA PRO A 124 -10.88 9.30 15.29
C PRO A 124 -10.28 8.58 16.49
N GLY A 125 -9.19 7.85 16.27
CA GLY A 125 -8.55 7.01 17.28
C GLY A 125 -9.06 5.57 17.35
N GLU A 126 -10.09 5.21 16.56
CA GLU A 126 -10.59 3.86 16.38
C GLU A 126 -10.36 3.39 14.93
N VAL A 127 -10.07 2.09 14.76
CA VAL A 127 -9.98 1.44 13.45
C VAL A 127 -10.68 0.08 13.46
N LEU A 128 -11.17 -0.33 12.29
CA LEU A 128 -11.71 -1.67 12.06
C LEU A 128 -10.59 -2.60 11.60
N ILE A 129 -10.36 -3.69 12.33
CA ILE A 129 -9.31 -4.69 12.03
C ILE A 129 -9.85 -6.00 11.47
N SER A 130 -11.18 -6.21 11.45
CA SER A 130 -11.81 -7.40 10.89
C SER A 130 -11.84 -7.38 9.36
N THR A 131 -10.66 -7.29 8.74
CA THR A 131 -10.48 -7.10 7.28
C THR A 131 -10.04 -8.37 6.55
N GLY A 132 -9.93 -9.51 7.25
CA GLY A 132 -9.64 -10.82 6.68
C GLY A 132 -10.84 -11.55 6.09
N VAL A 133 -10.60 -12.74 5.52
CA VAL A 133 -11.62 -13.53 4.80
C VAL A 133 -12.83 -13.83 5.67
N SER A 134 -12.63 -14.53 6.79
CA SER A 134 -13.71 -14.87 7.71
C SER A 134 -14.16 -13.67 8.56
N SER A 135 -13.22 -12.88 9.07
CA SER A 135 -13.53 -11.77 9.98
C SER A 135 -14.38 -10.69 9.32
N SER A 136 -14.22 -10.45 8.01
CA SER A 136 -15.00 -9.43 7.28
C SER A 136 -16.48 -9.78 7.11
N GLN A 137 -16.85 -11.04 7.31
CA GLN A 137 -18.24 -11.52 7.24
C GLN A 137 -18.93 -11.54 8.60
N GLY A 138 -18.18 -11.34 9.68
CA GLY A 138 -18.66 -11.42 11.06
C GLY A 138 -18.95 -10.05 11.67
N THR A 139 -19.04 -10.03 13.00
CA THR A 139 -19.17 -8.79 13.77
C THR A 139 -17.93 -7.91 13.59
N PRO A 140 -18.09 -6.62 13.20
CA PRO A 140 -16.99 -5.68 13.04
C PRO A 140 -16.11 -5.58 14.30
N ALA A 141 -14.81 -5.88 14.17
CA ALA A 141 -13.85 -5.74 15.27
C ALA A 141 -13.26 -4.32 15.27
N ARG A 142 -13.89 -3.43 16.03
CA ARG A 142 -13.46 -2.04 16.25
C ARG A 142 -12.54 -1.98 17.45
N VAL A 143 -11.36 -1.40 17.28
CA VAL A 143 -10.33 -1.29 18.32
C VAL A 143 -9.66 0.07 18.28
N SER A 144 -8.97 0.45 19.34
CA SER A 144 -8.15 1.66 19.32
C SER A 144 -7.02 1.55 18.29
N CYS A 145 -6.61 2.68 17.72
CA CYS A 145 -5.40 2.75 16.89
C CYS A 145 -4.17 2.20 17.63
N ASP A 146 -4.12 2.38 18.96
CA ASP A 146 -3.03 1.88 19.80
C ASP A 146 -2.92 0.35 19.74
N ALA A 147 -4.04 -0.33 19.98
CA ALA A 147 -4.10 -1.79 19.93
C ALA A 147 -3.81 -2.30 18.51
N ALA A 148 -4.43 -1.68 17.49
CA ALA A 148 -4.23 -2.09 16.11
C ALA A 148 -2.76 -1.98 15.66
N VAL A 149 -2.10 -0.85 15.95
CA VAL A 149 -0.69 -0.64 15.57
C VAL A 149 0.24 -1.63 16.25
N ARG A 150 0.04 -1.89 17.55
CA ARG A 150 0.84 -2.89 18.28
C ARG A 150 0.67 -4.29 17.68
N MET A 151 -0.57 -4.70 17.41
CA MET A 151 -0.84 -6.00 16.79
C MET A 151 -0.25 -6.10 15.37
N MET A 152 -0.28 -5.02 14.59
CA MET A 152 0.37 -4.98 13.27
C MET A 152 1.88 -5.20 13.40
N LEU A 153 2.54 -4.56 14.38
CA LEU A 153 3.96 -4.76 14.66
C LEU A 153 4.27 -6.18 15.12
N ASP A 154 3.47 -6.76 16.01
CA ASP A 154 3.60 -8.15 16.47
C ASP A 154 3.50 -9.16 15.31
N MET A 155 2.68 -8.83 14.31
CA MET A 155 2.53 -9.62 13.08
C MET A 155 3.60 -9.33 12.02
N GLY A 156 4.58 -8.46 12.28
CA GLY A 156 5.66 -8.14 11.36
C GLY A 156 5.27 -7.20 10.21
N ALA A 157 4.17 -6.45 10.33
CA ALA A 157 3.83 -5.42 9.37
C ALA A 157 4.71 -4.17 9.57
N HIS A 158 5.07 -3.55 8.45
CA HIS A 158 5.88 -2.33 8.39
C HIS A 158 5.01 -1.07 8.27
N ALA A 159 3.78 -1.24 7.80
CA ALA A 159 2.87 -0.15 7.49
C ALA A 159 1.42 -0.44 7.86
N ALA A 160 0.69 0.60 8.25
CA ALA A 160 -0.77 0.57 8.30
C ALA A 160 -1.34 1.11 6.99
N LYS A 161 -2.14 0.29 6.30
CA LYS A 161 -2.88 0.68 5.11
C LYS A 161 -4.29 1.09 5.50
N PHE A 162 -4.59 2.37 5.35
CA PHE A 162 -5.87 2.94 5.74
C PHE A 162 -6.83 2.96 4.54
N PHE A 163 -7.77 2.02 4.50
CA PHE A 163 -8.66 1.79 3.36
C PHE A 163 -10.03 1.26 3.79
N PRO A 164 -11.15 1.72 3.17
CA PRO A 164 -11.26 2.81 2.19
C PRO A 164 -11.40 4.17 2.88
N MET A 165 -10.52 5.12 2.56
CA MET A 165 -10.50 6.44 3.21
C MET A 165 -11.59 7.40 2.69
N GLY A 166 -12.05 7.22 1.46
CA GLY A 166 -13.09 8.06 0.86
C GLY A 166 -12.63 9.48 0.54
N GLY A 167 -11.37 9.64 0.11
CA GLY A 167 -10.76 10.96 -0.10
C GLY A 167 -10.56 11.66 1.23
N GLU A 168 -11.16 12.83 1.40
CA GLU A 168 -10.96 13.64 2.61
C GLU A 168 -11.87 13.26 3.79
N LYS A 169 -12.85 12.38 3.57
CA LYS A 169 -13.91 12.06 4.55
C LYS A 169 -13.38 11.59 5.91
N SER A 170 -12.29 10.83 5.90
CA SER A 170 -11.68 10.24 7.09
C SER A 170 -10.32 10.87 7.44
N LEU A 171 -10.05 12.12 7.04
CA LEU A 171 -8.81 12.81 7.40
C LEU A 171 -8.52 12.84 8.92
N PRO A 172 -9.48 13.15 9.80
CA PRO A 172 -9.22 13.13 11.25
C PRO A 172 -8.87 11.72 11.76
N GLU A 173 -9.46 10.68 11.18
CA GLU A 173 -9.17 9.28 11.53
C GLU A 173 -7.78 8.87 11.03
N LEU A 174 -7.42 9.25 9.79
CA LEU A 174 -6.08 9.06 9.24
C LEU A 174 -5.01 9.73 10.11
N TYR A 175 -5.23 10.98 10.50
CA TYR A 175 -4.29 11.72 11.36
C TYR A 175 -4.09 11.01 12.71
N ALA A 176 -5.17 10.53 13.33
CA ALA A 176 -5.11 9.79 14.59
C ALA A 176 -4.34 8.46 14.46
N LEU A 177 -4.59 7.71 13.37
CA LEU A 177 -3.86 6.47 13.08
C LEU A 177 -2.38 6.75 12.81
N ALA A 178 -2.07 7.74 11.96
CA ALA A 178 -0.71 8.12 11.61
C ALA A 178 0.09 8.59 12.84
N THR A 179 -0.51 9.42 13.70
CA THR A 179 0.10 9.86 14.96
C THR A 179 0.41 8.68 15.87
N THR A 180 -0.52 7.73 15.95
CA THR A 180 -0.35 6.51 16.76
C THR A 180 0.73 5.59 16.19
N ALA A 181 0.77 5.45 14.86
CA ALA A 181 1.80 4.70 14.14
C ALA A 181 3.21 5.26 14.43
N ALA A 182 3.37 6.58 14.28
CA ALA A 182 4.64 7.27 14.58
C ALA A 182 5.07 7.06 16.04
N ARG A 183 4.15 7.19 17.00
CA ARG A 183 4.41 7.01 18.44
C ARG A 183 4.94 5.61 18.79
N HIS A 184 4.47 4.57 18.10
CA HIS A 184 4.87 3.18 18.35
C HIS A 184 6.01 2.69 17.45
N GLY A 185 6.61 3.58 16.66
CA GLY A 185 7.75 3.22 15.80
C GLY A 185 7.37 2.47 14.53
N MET A 186 6.09 2.44 14.15
CA MET A 186 5.71 1.97 12.82
C MET A 186 6.22 2.96 11.77
N THR A 187 6.92 2.43 10.76
CA THR A 187 7.77 3.25 9.89
C THR A 187 7.06 3.86 8.69
N LEU A 188 5.89 3.35 8.33
CA LEU A 188 5.19 3.69 7.09
C LEU A 188 3.68 3.78 7.31
N ILE A 189 3.04 4.77 6.67
CA ILE A 189 1.58 4.89 6.60
C ILE A 189 1.14 4.95 5.13
N GLU A 190 0.04 4.28 4.82
CA GLU A 190 -0.43 4.06 3.45
C GLU A 190 -1.90 4.49 3.28
N PRO A 191 -2.17 5.81 3.14
CA PRO A 191 -3.52 6.29 2.87
C PRO A 191 -3.99 5.78 1.51
N THR A 192 -5.20 5.21 1.45
CA THR A 192 -5.75 4.58 0.24
C THR A 192 -7.25 4.82 0.09
N GLY A 193 -7.67 5.17 -1.13
CA GLY A 193 -9.08 5.19 -1.55
C GLY A 193 -9.65 6.60 -1.64
N GLY A 194 -10.10 6.97 -2.85
CA GLY A 194 -10.63 8.31 -3.14
C GLY A 194 -9.58 9.42 -3.25
N ILE A 195 -8.30 9.06 -3.35
CA ILE A 195 -7.20 10.01 -3.56
C ILE A 195 -7.17 10.42 -5.04
N SER A 196 -7.11 11.72 -5.33
CA SER A 196 -6.98 12.33 -6.66
C SER A 196 -5.95 13.47 -6.60
N LEU A 197 -5.66 14.10 -7.75
CA LEU A 197 -4.80 15.28 -7.79
C LEU A 197 -5.31 16.43 -6.92
N ASP A 198 -6.63 16.57 -6.76
CA ASP A 198 -7.25 17.67 -6.02
C ASP A 198 -7.01 17.58 -4.50
N ASN A 199 -6.93 16.36 -3.96
CA ASN A 199 -6.84 16.13 -2.52
C ASN A 199 -5.54 15.45 -2.06
N PHE A 200 -4.67 15.04 -2.99
CA PHE A 200 -3.40 14.37 -2.66
C PHE A 200 -2.53 15.21 -1.73
N GLY A 201 -2.45 16.52 -1.94
CA GLY A 201 -1.64 17.42 -1.12
C GLY A 201 -2.07 17.45 0.34
N ILE A 202 -3.37 17.65 0.62
CA ILE A 202 -3.88 17.70 2.00
C ILE A 202 -3.76 16.36 2.72
N ILE A 203 -3.99 15.25 2.01
CA ILE A 203 -3.82 13.89 2.56
C ILE A 203 -2.35 13.64 2.91
N LEU A 204 -1.43 13.96 2.00
CA LEU A 204 0.01 13.77 2.25
C LEU A 204 0.47 14.65 3.40
N GLN A 205 0.10 15.93 3.42
CA GLN A 205 0.42 16.86 4.49
C GLN A 205 -0.08 16.34 5.85
N THR A 206 -1.31 15.82 5.92
CA THR A 206 -1.87 15.23 7.15
C THR A 206 -0.98 14.11 7.70
N CYS A 207 -0.46 13.23 6.85
CA CYS A 207 0.44 12.15 7.28
C CYS A 207 1.83 12.67 7.69
N LEU A 208 2.35 13.69 7.01
CA LEU A 208 3.65 14.29 7.32
C LEU A 208 3.62 15.03 8.66
N GLU A 209 2.57 15.79 8.93
CA GLU A 209 2.36 16.53 10.19
C GLU A 209 2.16 15.60 11.38
N ALA A 210 1.54 14.43 11.16
CA ALA A 210 1.42 13.38 12.17
C ALA A 210 2.78 12.76 12.58
N GLY A 211 3.85 13.05 11.85
CA GLY A 211 5.22 12.68 12.21
C GLY A 211 5.64 11.27 11.79
N VAL A 212 4.89 10.60 10.91
CA VAL A 212 5.28 9.26 10.41
C VAL A 212 6.58 9.39 9.58
N PRO A 213 7.56 8.48 9.77
CA PRO A 213 8.83 8.57 9.03
C PRO A 213 8.63 8.53 7.52
N ARG A 214 7.81 7.60 7.03
CA ARG A 214 7.53 7.44 5.59
C ARG A 214 6.03 7.40 5.30
N VAL A 215 5.66 7.92 4.14
CA VAL A 215 4.27 7.92 3.65
C VAL A 215 4.25 7.33 2.25
N MET A 216 3.30 6.43 1.98
CA MET A 216 3.07 5.89 0.66
C MET A 216 1.59 5.97 0.26
N PRO A 217 1.14 7.12 -0.28
CA PRO A 217 -0.23 7.27 -0.72
C PRO A 217 -0.50 6.38 -1.94
N HIS A 218 -1.64 5.71 -1.92
CA HIS A 218 -2.09 4.87 -3.02
C HIS A 218 -3.07 5.64 -3.91
N VAL A 219 -2.65 5.94 -5.13
CA VAL A 219 -3.44 6.70 -6.12
C VAL A 219 -3.76 5.77 -7.29
N TYR A 220 -5.03 5.41 -7.44
CA TYR A 220 -5.46 4.37 -8.37
C TYR A 220 -6.37 4.92 -9.47
N SER A 221 -7.68 4.68 -9.37
CA SER A 221 -8.65 4.95 -10.44
C SER A 221 -8.68 6.41 -10.91
N SER A 222 -8.37 7.37 -10.03
CA SER A 222 -8.37 8.80 -10.36
C SER A 222 -7.33 9.19 -11.41
N ILE A 223 -6.23 8.45 -11.53
CA ILE A 223 -5.13 8.71 -12.46
C ILE A 223 -5.07 7.71 -13.63
N ILE A 224 -6.01 6.77 -13.69
CA ILE A 224 -6.11 5.77 -14.76
C ILE A 224 -7.04 6.31 -15.85
N ASP A 225 -6.58 6.29 -17.09
CA ASP A 225 -7.41 6.60 -18.25
C ASP A 225 -8.44 5.48 -18.47
N PRO A 226 -9.75 5.77 -18.41
CA PRO A 226 -10.79 4.75 -18.54
C PRO A 226 -10.87 4.13 -19.94
N GLN A 227 -10.33 4.77 -20.98
CA GLN A 227 -10.35 4.24 -22.35
C GLN A 227 -9.21 3.24 -22.56
N THR A 228 -8.01 3.57 -22.08
CA THR A 228 -6.81 2.77 -22.34
C THR A 228 -6.48 1.81 -21.20
N GLY A 229 -6.94 2.10 -19.98
CA GLY A 229 -6.56 1.41 -18.74
C GLY A 229 -5.19 1.82 -18.20
N ASN A 230 -4.49 2.74 -18.86
CA ASN A 230 -3.16 3.18 -18.44
C ASN A 230 -3.26 4.17 -17.29
N THR A 231 -2.38 4.04 -16.29
CA THR A 231 -2.08 5.18 -15.42
C THR A 231 -1.35 6.23 -16.23
N ARG A 232 -1.84 7.47 -16.15
CA ARG A 232 -1.36 8.64 -16.89
C ARG A 232 -0.03 9.15 -16.33
N PRO A 233 1.09 9.08 -17.08
CA PRO A 233 2.39 9.59 -16.61
C PRO A 233 2.37 11.08 -16.25
N GLU A 234 1.57 11.89 -16.94
CA GLU A 234 1.39 13.32 -16.66
C GLU A 234 0.78 13.60 -15.29
N ASP A 235 -0.12 12.73 -14.83
CA ASP A 235 -0.68 12.84 -13.48
C ASP A 235 0.34 12.38 -12.43
N VAL A 236 1.17 11.38 -12.77
CA VAL A 236 2.28 10.95 -11.91
C VAL A 236 3.30 12.08 -11.72
N ILE A 237 3.64 12.82 -12.77
CA ILE A 237 4.51 14.02 -12.68
C ILE A 237 3.90 15.04 -11.71
N ARG A 238 2.61 15.34 -11.83
CA ARG A 238 1.91 16.27 -10.93
C ARG A 238 1.89 15.80 -9.48
N LEU A 239 1.70 14.50 -9.23
CA LEU A 239 1.82 13.93 -7.89
C LEU A 239 3.23 14.20 -7.33
N MET A 240 4.28 13.99 -8.12
CA MET A 240 5.65 14.24 -7.70
C MET A 240 5.96 15.72 -7.47
N GLU A 241 5.39 16.64 -8.25
CA GLU A 241 5.48 18.08 -7.99
C GLU A 241 4.91 18.43 -6.61
N ILE A 242 3.76 17.86 -6.25
CA ILE A 242 3.15 18.04 -4.92
C ILE A 242 4.05 17.42 -3.83
N VAL A 243 4.59 16.22 -4.04
CA VAL A 243 5.54 15.59 -3.10
C VAL A 243 6.75 16.50 -2.84
N LYS A 244 7.35 17.04 -3.91
CA LYS A 244 8.53 17.93 -3.83
C LYS A 244 8.24 19.25 -3.14
N ALA A 245 7.00 19.74 -3.22
CA ALA A 245 6.58 20.96 -2.54
C ALA A 245 6.38 20.77 -1.03
N LEU A 246 6.03 19.55 -0.58
CA LEU A 246 5.72 19.24 0.82
C LEU A 246 6.88 18.60 1.61
N VAL A 247 7.96 18.15 0.94
CA VAL A 247 9.11 17.43 1.53
C VAL A 247 10.43 18.07 1.12
#